data_AF-A0A915IQB9-F1
#
_entry.id   AF-A0A915IQB9-F1
#
_cell.length_a   1.000
_cell.length_b   1.000
_cell.length_c   1.000
_cell.angle_alpha   90.00
_cell.angle_beta   90.00
_cell.angle_gamma   90.00
#
_symmetry.space_group_name_H-M   'P 1'
#
loop_
_entity.id
_entity.type
_entity.pdbx_description
1 polymer ?
#
loop_
_entity_poly.entity_id
_entity_poly.type
_entity_poly.pdbx_seq_one_letter_code
_entity_poly.pdbx_strand_id
1 'polypeptide(L)'
;MKSTVDFADLLGIYLVISKSLSGKGEIRFLAAGLGWASADCVATRLVPLWVGAKGLGFDWRYIQLSLESNLSLVHYLAVATVVWMWSRNDASKSVRNAGLLLLVYAAYRNMIFE
;
A
#
# COMPACT_ATOMS: atom_id res chain seq x y z
N MET A 1 14.42 -7.02 -9.14
CA MET A 1 13.83 -5.68 -9.33
C MET A 1 12.58 -5.44 -8.49
N LYS A 2 11.64 -6.41 -8.34
CA LYS A 2 10.45 -6.28 -7.47
C LYS A 2 10.76 -5.85 -6.02
N SER A 3 11.72 -6.50 -5.37
CA SER A 3 12.12 -6.12 -4.00
C SER A 3 12.57 -4.65 -3.86
N THR A 4 13.23 -4.08 -4.87
CA THR A 4 13.61 -2.66 -4.86
C THR A 4 12.39 -1.74 -4.93
N VAL A 5 11.33 -2.16 -5.63
CA VAL A 5 10.05 -1.43 -5.71
C VAL A 5 9.33 -1.50 -4.37
N ASP A 6 9.27 -2.67 -3.72
CA ASP A 6 8.67 -2.81 -2.39
C ASP A 6 9.40 -1.95 -1.33
N PHE A 7 10.73 -1.88 -1.38
CA PHE A 7 11.51 -0.99 -0.52
C PHE A 7 11.27 0.49 -0.81
N ALA A 8 11.14 0.87 -2.09
CA ALA A 8 10.85 2.24 -2.50
C ALA A 8 9.46 2.69 -2.04
N ASP A 9 8.45 1.81 -2.13
CA ASP A 9 7.10 2.06 -1.62
C ASP A 9 7.09 2.25 -0.10
N LEU A 10 7.82 1.39 0.64
CA LEU A 10 7.92 1.50 2.10
C LEU A 10 8.59 2.81 2.54
N LEU A 11 9.66 3.21 1.84
CA LEU A 11 10.33 4.49 2.06
C LEU A 11 9.44 5.68 1.73
N GLY A 12 8.68 5.59 0.63
CA GLY A 12 7.71 6.61 0.22
C GLY A 12 6.64 6.84 1.28
N ILE A 13 6.02 5.75 1.75
CA ILE A 13 5.00 5.80 2.82
C ILE A 13 5.59 6.35 4.13
N TYR A 14 6.81 5.93 4.50
CA TYR A 14 7.50 6.44 5.68
C TYR A 14 7.75 7.96 5.59
N LEU A 15 8.22 8.45 4.44
CA LEU A 15 8.46 9.88 4.22
C LEU A 15 7.17 10.70 4.24
N VAL A 16 6.09 10.20 3.64
CA VAL A 16 4.78 10.87 3.66
C VAL A 16 4.25 10.99 5.10
N ILE A 17 4.31 9.91 5.86
CA ILE A 17 3.88 9.89 7.27
C ILE A 17 4.77 10.83 8.10
N SER A 18 6.09 10.83 7.88
CA SER A 18 7.06 11.61 8.65
C SER A 18 7.01 13.11 8.35
N LYS A 19 7.01 13.51 7.08
CA LYS A 19 7.16 14.91 6.66
C LYS A 19 5.87 15.64 6.29
N SER A 20 4.84 14.94 5.80
CA SER A 20 3.86 15.60 4.91
C SER A 20 2.48 15.88 5.51
N LEU A 21 2.13 15.39 6.72
CA LEU A 21 0.81 15.64 7.30
C LEU A 21 0.88 16.30 8.67
N SER A 22 0.61 17.60 8.74
CA SER A 22 0.31 18.26 10.02
C SER A 22 -1.16 17.97 10.40
N GLY A 23 -1.41 17.06 11.34
CA GLY A 23 -2.76 16.65 11.74
C GLY A 23 -2.76 15.57 12.84
N LYS A 24 -3.94 15.26 13.42
CA LYS A 24 -4.11 14.15 14.39
C LYS A 24 -3.54 12.87 13.79
N GLY A 25 -2.69 12.16 14.55
CA GLY A 25 -1.93 10.98 14.07
C GLY A 25 -2.80 9.94 13.35
N GLU A 26 -4.05 9.77 13.79
CA GLU A 26 -4.99 8.80 13.23
C GLU A 26 -5.41 9.10 11.79
N ILE A 27 -5.51 10.37 11.40
CA ILE A 27 -5.88 10.75 10.04
C ILE A 27 -4.65 10.66 9.12
N ARG A 28 -3.44 10.79 9.68
CA ARG A 28 -2.19 10.81 8.90
C ARG A 28 -1.91 9.50 8.20
N PHE A 29 -2.06 8.39 8.90
CA PHE A 29 -1.81 7.07 8.32
C PHE A 29 -2.86 6.71 7.27
N LEU A 30 -4.11 7.11 7.52
CA LEU A 30 -5.24 6.77 6.67
C LEU A 30 -5.14 7.53 5.34
N ALA A 31 -4.82 8.83 5.39
CA ALA A 31 -4.58 9.63 4.20
C ALA A 31 -3.33 9.18 3.42
N ALA A 32 -2.23 8.83 4.10
CA ALA A 32 -1.03 8.31 3.45
C ALA A 32 -1.29 6.97 2.75
N GLY A 33 -1.96 6.03 3.44
CA GLY A 33 -2.29 4.72 2.89
C GLY A 33 -3.30 4.79 1.74
N LEU A 34 -4.39 5.55 1.89
CA LEU A 34 -5.37 5.77 0.81
C LEU A 34 -4.76 6.50 -0.38
N GLY A 35 -3.92 7.52 -0.14
CA GLY A 35 -3.26 8.27 -1.20
C GLY A 35 -2.32 7.39 -2.03
N TRP A 36 -1.48 6.60 -1.37
CA TRP A 36 -0.55 5.69 -2.06
C TRP A 36 -1.30 4.58 -2.81
N ALA A 37 -2.31 3.96 -2.17
CA ALA A 37 -3.13 2.95 -2.80
C ALA A 37 -3.92 3.50 -4.01
N SER A 38 -4.41 4.74 -3.93
CA SER A 38 -5.12 5.38 -5.04
C SER A 38 -4.17 5.68 -6.20
N ALA A 39 -2.94 6.14 -5.91
CA ALA A 39 -1.93 6.38 -6.92
C ALA A 39 -1.55 5.08 -7.65
N ASP A 40 -1.34 3.99 -6.91
CA ASP A 40 -1.07 2.67 -7.48
C ASP A 40 -2.25 2.15 -8.31
N CYS A 41 -3.48 2.23 -7.81
CA CYS A 41 -4.69 1.82 -8.55
C CYS A 41 -4.86 2.59 -9.87
N VAL A 42 -4.62 3.91 -9.84
CA VAL A 42 -4.73 4.76 -11.02
C VAL A 42 -3.65 4.41 -12.05
N ALA A 43 -2.40 4.27 -11.61
CA ALA A 43 -1.27 3.99 -12.49
C ALA A 43 -1.36 2.60 -13.12
N THR A 44 -1.76 1.59 -12.37
CA THR A 44 -1.71 0.19 -12.80
C THR A 44 -2.98 -0.28 -13.52
N ARG A 45 -4.16 0.28 -13.19
CA ARG A 45 -5.45 -0.32 -13.56
C ARG A 45 -6.42 0.65 -14.21
N LEU A 46 -6.45 1.93 -13.82
CA LEU A 46 -7.35 2.92 -14.45
C LEU A 46 -6.95 3.21 -15.91
N VAL A 47 -5.65 3.27 -16.20
CA VAL A 47 -5.13 3.47 -17.57
C VAL A 47 -5.52 2.31 -18.51
N PRO A 48 -5.29 1.02 -18.16
CA PRO A 48 -5.76 -0.11 -18.96
C PRO A 48 -7.29 -0.17 -19.09
N LEU A 49 -8.04 0.18 -18.03
CA LEU A 49 -9.50 0.15 -18.06
C LEU A 49 -10.07 1.23 -19.01
N TRP A 50 -9.47 2.43 -19.00
CA TRP A 50 -9.83 3.54 -19.88
C TRP A 50 -9.55 3.24 -21.35
N VAL A 51 -8.39 2.64 -21.64
CA VAL A 51 -8.00 2.25 -23.00
C VAL A 51 -8.79 1.02 -23.47
N GLY A 52 -9.07 0.06 -22.58
CA GLY A 52 -9.87 -1.14 -22.85
C GLY A 52 -11.36 -0.87 -23.07
N ALA A 53 -11.94 0.08 -22.32
CA ALA A 53 -13.34 0.49 -22.47
C ALA A 53 -13.64 1.16 -23.84
N LYS A 54 -12.61 1.61 -24.56
CA LYS A 54 -12.75 2.19 -25.91
C LYS A 54 -12.82 1.15 -27.03
N GLY A 55 -12.59 -0.14 -26.79
CA GLY A 55 -12.47 -1.09 -27.90
C GLY A 55 -12.74 -2.58 -27.65
N LEU A 56 -13.07 -3.03 -26.43
CA LEU A 56 -13.25 -4.46 -26.16
C LEU A 56 -14.57 -4.75 -25.43
N GLY A 57 -15.24 -5.84 -25.83
CA GLY A 57 -16.39 -6.40 -25.12
C GLY A 57 -16.02 -6.74 -23.67
N PHE A 58 -17.04 -6.84 -22.82
CA PHE A 58 -16.86 -7.08 -21.39
C PHE A 58 -16.25 -8.47 -21.13
N ASP A 59 -14.94 -8.52 -20.96
CA ASP A 59 -14.19 -9.74 -20.64
C ASP A 59 -14.05 -9.98 -19.14
N TRP A 60 -14.02 -11.25 -18.75
CA TRP A 60 -13.77 -11.72 -17.38
C TRP A 60 -12.47 -11.17 -16.76
N ARG A 61 -11.50 -10.84 -17.61
CA ARG A 61 -10.22 -10.21 -17.21
C ARG A 61 -10.42 -8.91 -16.43
N TYR A 62 -11.42 -8.10 -16.78
CA TYR A 62 -11.67 -6.82 -16.09
C TYR A 62 -12.24 -7.02 -14.68
N ILE A 63 -13.03 -8.08 -14.47
CA ILE A 63 -13.52 -8.45 -13.13
C ILE A 63 -12.36 -8.87 -12.23
N GLN A 64 -11.46 -9.71 -12.74
CA GLN A 64 -10.25 -10.11 -12.02
C GLN A 64 -9.37 -8.90 -11.67
N LEU A 65 -9.18 -7.98 -12.63
CA LEU A 65 -8.39 -6.76 -12.43
C LEU A 65 -8.98 -5.87 -11.32
N SER A 66 -10.30 -5.73 -11.26
CA SER A 66 -11.00 -4.95 -10.24
C SER A 66 -10.89 -5.57 -8.85
N LEU A 67 -11.07 -6.90 -8.75
CA LEU A 67 -10.89 -7.63 -7.48
C LEU A 67 -9.46 -7.51 -6.96
N GLU A 68 -8.48 -7.68 -7.84
CA GLU A 68 -7.07 -7.55 -7.50
C GLU A 68 -6.72 -6.12 -7.05
N SER A 69 -7.35 -5.09 -7.66
CA SER A 69 -7.22 -3.70 -7.23
C SER A 69 -7.64 -3.48 -5.77
N ASN A 70 -8.79 -4.03 -5.40
CA ASN A 70 -9.33 -3.87 -4.05
C ASN A 70 -8.45 -4.59 -3.01
N LEU A 71 -7.94 -5.77 -3.36
CA LEU A 71 -6.97 -6.51 -2.54
C LEU A 71 -5.66 -5.74 -2.34
N SER A 72 -5.11 -5.15 -3.41
CA SER A 72 -3.92 -4.28 -3.31
C SER A 72 -4.19 -3.06 -2.44
N LEU A 73 -5.36 -2.43 -2.55
CA LEU A 73 -5.73 -1.26 -1.75
C LEU A 73 -5.77 -1.59 -0.26
N VAL A 74 -6.43 -2.69 0.12
CA VAL A 74 -6.47 -3.15 1.51
C VAL A 74 -5.06 -3.46 2.03
N HIS A 75 -4.20 -4.03 1.18
CA HIS A 75 -2.82 -4.32 1.54
C HIS A 75 -2.00 -3.05 1.85
N TYR A 76 -2.01 -2.06 0.97
CA TYR A 76 -1.30 -0.79 1.20
C TYR A 76 -1.81 -0.04 2.44
N LEU A 77 -3.12 -0.12 2.71
CA LEU A 77 -3.73 0.48 3.89
C LEU A 77 -3.28 -0.25 5.17
N ALA A 78 -3.21 -1.57 5.14
CA ALA A 78 -2.64 -2.38 6.22
C ALA A 78 -1.16 -2.05 6.47
N VAL A 79 -0.33 -1.94 5.42
CA VAL A 79 1.09 -1.56 5.56
C VAL A 79 1.23 -0.16 6.16
N ALA A 80 0.46 0.83 5.66
CA ALA A 80 0.49 2.18 6.20
C ALA A 80 0.09 2.25 7.69
N THR A 81 -0.92 1.48 8.11
CA THR A 81 -1.30 1.40 9.53
C THR A 81 -0.20 0.79 10.40
N VAL A 82 0.48 -0.26 9.93
CA VAL A 82 1.59 -0.89 10.66
C VAL A 82 2.80 0.06 10.74
N VAL A 83 3.16 0.75 9.66
CA VAL A 83 4.22 1.78 9.66
C VAL A 83 3.91 2.89 10.66
N TRP A 84 2.65 3.33 10.72
CA TRP A 84 2.23 4.35 11.68
C TRP A 84 2.28 3.85 13.13
N MET A 85 1.78 2.65 13.41
CA MET A 85 1.88 2.05 14.74
C MET A 85 3.33 1.90 15.19
N TRP A 86 4.23 1.58 14.27
CA TRP A 86 5.67 1.51 14.52
C TRP A 86 6.30 2.89 14.78
N SER A 87 5.85 3.94 14.07
CA SER A 87 6.33 5.31 14.24
C SER A 87 5.85 5.99 15.53
N ARG A 88 4.89 5.41 16.25
CA ARG A 88 4.31 5.99 17.47
C ARG A 88 5.27 5.79 18.65
N ASN A 89 5.69 6.89 19.29
CA ASN A 89 6.71 6.88 20.35
C ASN A 89 6.20 6.29 21.68
N ASP A 90 4.88 6.20 21.87
CA ASP A 90 4.23 5.61 23.06
C ASP A 90 4.12 4.08 23.02
N ALA A 91 4.55 3.42 21.94
CA ALA A 91 4.41 1.99 21.78
C ALA A 91 5.46 1.22 22.62
N SER A 92 5.00 0.18 23.33
CA SER A 92 5.91 -0.72 24.05
C SER A 92 6.90 -1.39 23.09
N LYS A 93 8.11 -1.70 23.58
CA LYS A 93 9.17 -2.34 22.76
C LYS A 93 8.69 -3.62 22.06
N SER A 94 7.75 -4.35 22.67
CA SER A 94 7.16 -5.57 22.11
C SER A 94 6.29 -5.28 20.87
N VAL A 95 5.42 -4.27 20.92
CA VAL A 95 4.58 -3.85 19.78
C VAL A 95 5.44 -3.31 18.65
N ARG A 96 6.52 -2.60 18.98
CA ARG A 96 7.45 -2.07 17.98
C ARG A 96 8.19 -3.18 17.25
N ASN A 97 8.62 -4.22 17.95
CA ASN A 97 9.26 -5.39 17.34
C ASN A 97 8.27 -6.22 16.50
N ALA A 98 7.03 -6.39 16.96
CA ALA A 98 5.96 -7.05 16.20
C ALA A 98 5.62 -6.30 14.90
N GLY A 99 5.53 -4.96 14.95
CA GLY A 99 5.33 -4.13 13.76
C GLY A 99 6.47 -4.27 12.75
N LEU A 100 7.72 -4.34 13.22
CA LEU A 100 8.89 -4.54 12.38
C LEU A 100 8.87 -5.92 11.68
N LEU A 101 8.51 -6.98 12.41
CA LEU A 101 8.31 -8.32 11.84
C LEU A 101 7.21 -8.36 10.78
N LEU A 102 6.09 -7.67 11.02
CA LEU A 102 4.98 -7.57 10.06
C LEU A 102 5.36 -6.79 8.81
N LEU A 103 6.17 -5.72 8.93
CA LEU A 103 6.68 -4.97 7.77
C LEU A 103 7.66 -5.79 6.95
N VAL A 104 8.56 -6.52 7.62
CA VAL A 104 9.46 -7.48 6.96
C VAL A 104 8.65 -8.54 6.23
N TYR A 105 7.66 -9.15 6.90
CA TYR A 105 6.79 -10.13 6.25
C TYR A 105 6.04 -9.55 5.04
N ALA A 106 5.52 -8.33 5.14
CA ALA A 106 4.86 -7.66 4.02
C ALA A 106 5.81 -7.44 2.83
N ALA A 107 7.05 -7.02 3.08
CA ALA A 107 8.06 -6.82 2.04
C ALA A 107 8.56 -8.14 1.41
N TYR A 108 8.60 -9.24 2.18
CA TYR A 108 9.05 -10.54 1.67
C TYR A 108 7.92 -11.40 1.10
N ARG A 109 6.64 -11.08 1.33
CA ARG A 109 5.49 -11.84 0.79
C ARG A 109 5.58 -11.96 -0.73
N ASN A 110 5.88 -10.86 -1.42
CA ASN A 110 6.01 -10.85 -2.89
C ASN A 110 7.19 -11.70 -3.39
N MET A 111 8.16 -12.02 -2.53
CA MET A 111 9.29 -12.89 -2.85
C MET A 111 9.00 -14.38 -2.55
N ILE A 112 8.10 -14.68 -1.61
CA ILE A 112 7.78 -16.06 -1.16
C ILE A 112 6.68 -16.69 -2.03
N PHE A 113 5.74 -15.90 -2.53
CA PHE A 113 4.62 -16.38 -3.37
C PHE A 113 4.95 -16.42 -4.87
N GLU A 114 6.23 -16.33 -5.22
CA GLU A 114 6.75 -16.48 -6.59
C GLU A 114 7.42 -17.85 -6.77
#